data_AF-A0A813ELY0-F1
#
_entry.id   AF-A0A813ELY0-F1
#
_cell.length_a   1.000
_cell.length_b   1.000
_cell.length_c   1.000
_cell.angle_alpha   90.00
_cell.angle_beta   90.00
_cell.angle_gamma   90.00
#
_symmetry.space_group_name_H-M   'P 1'
#
loop_
_entity.id
_entity.type
_entity.pdbx_description
1 polymer ?
#
loop_
_entity_poly.entity_id
_entity_poly.type
_entity_poly.pdbx_seq_one_letter_code
_entity_poly.pdbx_strand_id
1 'polypeptide(L)'
;APYVQMSAVQFLTSQELRRFGAGTESPELAHKCLGQFGLPSHAHTRPMKELSGGQKARVCFASITCRKPEILILDEPTNHLDIESVEALIDSLKRYEGGLLLVSHDARLIQAAGCELWVCKAAGELLGKSASFEQYRRQVLADMHKRQAVAEVEAARRAAARKKRRADTISSRKRPS
;
A
#
# COMPACT_ATOMS: atom_id res chain seq x y z
N ALA A 1 -6.07 -24.50 3.28
CA ALA A 1 -4.99 -24.46 2.27
C ALA A 1 -3.78 -25.26 2.77
N PRO A 2 -3.07 -26.01 1.92
CA PRO A 2 -2.00 -26.94 2.32
C PRO A 2 -0.83 -26.26 3.07
N TYR A 3 -0.59 -24.97 2.83
CA TYR A 3 0.51 -24.19 3.44
C TYR A 3 0.34 -23.89 4.94
N VAL A 4 -0.88 -24.04 5.46
CA VAL A 4 -1.23 -23.65 6.83
C VAL A 4 -0.58 -24.58 7.88
N GLN A 5 -0.28 -25.82 7.49
CA GLN A 5 0.37 -26.81 8.35
C GLN A 5 1.90 -26.84 8.22
N MET A 6 2.45 -26.25 7.16
CA MET A 6 3.89 -26.19 6.93
C MET A 6 4.54 -25.24 7.94
N SER A 7 5.79 -25.49 8.30
CA SER A 7 6.63 -24.51 9.00
C SER A 7 7.08 -23.38 8.07
N ALA A 8 7.59 -22.28 8.63
CA ALA A 8 8.16 -21.20 7.84
C ALA A 8 9.30 -21.68 6.93
N VAL A 9 10.17 -22.57 7.43
CA VAL A 9 11.25 -23.16 6.63
C VAL A 9 10.69 -24.05 5.52
N GLN A 10 9.75 -24.93 5.84
CA GLN A 10 9.11 -25.80 4.84
C GLN A 10 8.41 -24.98 3.75
N PHE A 11 7.78 -23.87 4.13
CA PHE A 11 7.17 -22.93 3.19
C PHE A 11 8.25 -22.34 2.26
N LEU A 12 9.33 -21.78 2.81
CA LEU A 12 10.44 -21.21 2.02
C LEU A 12 11.13 -22.23 1.11
N THR A 13 11.16 -23.51 1.49
CA THR A 13 11.75 -24.59 0.68
C THR A 13 10.75 -25.29 -0.25
N SER A 14 9.48 -24.85 -0.25
CA SER A 14 8.42 -25.47 -1.05
C SER A 14 8.73 -25.38 -2.55
N GLN A 15 8.34 -26.42 -3.29
CA GLN A 15 8.56 -26.46 -4.74
C GLN A 15 7.68 -25.41 -5.45
N GLU A 16 6.51 -25.10 -4.89
CA GLU A 16 5.58 -24.10 -5.37
C GLU A 16 6.20 -22.70 -5.36
N LEU A 17 6.79 -22.25 -4.24
CA LEU A 17 7.46 -20.95 -4.18
C LEU A 17 8.61 -20.87 -5.18
N ARG A 18 9.36 -21.97 -5.34
CA ARG A 18 10.47 -22.02 -6.30
C ARG A 18 10.03 -21.82 -7.74
N ARG A 19 8.84 -22.32 -8.12
CA ARG A 19 8.25 -22.10 -9.45
C ARG A 19 7.93 -20.64 -9.72
N PHE A 20 7.60 -19.87 -8.69
CA PHE A 20 7.33 -18.43 -8.80
C PHE A 20 8.57 -17.55 -8.63
N GLY A 21 9.77 -18.12 -8.67
CA GLY A 21 10.99 -17.33 -8.46
C GLY A 21 11.14 -16.82 -7.03
N ALA A 22 10.52 -17.48 -6.05
CA ALA A 22 10.65 -17.19 -4.62
C ALA A 22 11.21 -18.42 -3.89
N GLY A 23 11.46 -18.28 -2.59
CA GLY A 23 11.98 -19.33 -1.72
C GLY A 23 13.46 -19.64 -1.94
N THR A 24 13.90 -20.76 -1.38
CA THR A 24 15.28 -21.26 -1.47
C THR A 24 15.28 -22.78 -1.52
N GLU A 25 16.37 -23.38 -2.01
CA GLU A 25 16.52 -24.84 -2.04
C GLU A 25 17.13 -25.40 -0.76
N SER A 26 17.86 -24.56 -0.02
CA SER A 26 18.56 -24.94 1.21
C SER A 26 17.76 -24.51 2.45
N PRO A 27 17.42 -25.46 3.34
CA PRO A 27 16.86 -25.15 4.66
C PRO A 27 17.76 -24.21 5.48
N GLU A 28 19.09 -24.36 5.38
CA GLU A 28 20.06 -23.51 6.08
C GLU A 28 19.94 -22.05 5.61
N LEU A 29 19.84 -21.84 4.30
CA LEU A 29 19.56 -20.52 3.74
C LEU A 29 18.19 -20.00 4.15
N ALA A 30 17.17 -20.87 4.27
CA ALA A 30 15.85 -20.47 4.74
C ALA A 30 15.92 -19.96 6.18
N HIS A 31 16.60 -20.68 7.08
CA HIS A 31 16.84 -20.23 8.45
C HIS A 31 17.58 -18.89 8.48
N LYS A 32 18.61 -18.72 7.64
CA LYS A 32 19.37 -17.48 7.56
C LYS A 32 18.51 -16.30 7.08
N CYS A 33 17.74 -16.48 6.00
CA CYS A 33 16.82 -15.46 5.50
C CYS A 33 15.82 -15.06 6.59
N LEU A 34 15.12 -16.04 7.19
CA LEU A 34 14.11 -15.79 8.21
C LEU A 34 14.68 -15.01 9.41
N GLY A 35 15.89 -15.38 9.85
CA GLY A 35 16.60 -14.66 10.90
C GLY A 35 16.99 -13.23 10.50
N GLN A 36 17.44 -13.02 9.25
CA GLN A 36 17.76 -11.68 8.71
C GLN A 36 16.53 -10.76 8.67
N PHE A 37 15.33 -11.33 8.50
CA PHE A 37 14.06 -10.61 8.59
C PHE A 37 13.49 -10.56 10.01
N GLY A 38 14.27 -10.96 11.01
CA GLY A 38 13.94 -10.85 12.42
C GLY A 38 12.91 -11.87 12.90
N LEU A 39 12.65 -12.94 12.15
CA LEU A 39 11.86 -14.05 12.70
C LEU A 39 12.72 -14.78 13.75
N PRO A 40 12.23 -15.00 14.98
CA PRO A 40 13.01 -15.68 15.99
C PRO A 40 13.15 -17.17 15.64
N SER A 41 14.31 -17.78 15.94
CA SER A 41 14.64 -19.15 15.53
C SER A 41 13.60 -20.20 15.90
N HIS A 42 12.95 -20.05 17.07
CA HIS A 42 11.90 -20.98 17.51
C HIS A 42 10.65 -20.93 16.61
N ALA A 43 10.39 -19.82 15.91
CA ALA A 43 9.26 -19.67 15.00
C ALA A 43 9.55 -20.25 13.60
N HIS A 44 10.79 -20.59 13.27
CA HIS A 44 11.16 -21.12 11.95
C HIS A 44 10.54 -22.50 11.69
N THR A 45 10.43 -23.31 12.75
CA THR A 45 9.91 -24.68 12.71
C THR A 45 8.44 -24.78 13.12
N ARG A 46 7.84 -23.69 13.62
CA ARG A 46 6.43 -23.65 14.00
C ARG A 46 5.53 -23.63 12.77
N PRO A 47 4.37 -24.31 12.81
CA PRO A 47 3.38 -24.24 11.75
C PRO A 47 2.93 -22.80 11.47
N MET A 48 2.79 -22.44 10.19
CA MET A 48 2.38 -21.11 9.75
C MET A 48 1.07 -20.64 10.40
N LYS A 49 0.12 -21.55 10.69
CA LYS A 49 -1.13 -21.22 11.40
C LYS A 49 -0.93 -20.56 12.76
N GLU A 50 0.15 -20.91 13.46
CA GLU A 50 0.43 -20.45 14.82
C GLU A 50 1.25 -19.17 14.87
N LEU A 51 1.75 -18.71 13.72
CA LEU A 51 2.48 -17.47 13.60
C LEU A 51 1.51 -16.27 13.67
N SER A 52 1.94 -15.19 14.32
CA SER A 52 1.22 -13.91 14.30
C SER A 52 1.16 -13.33 12.88
N GLY A 53 0.32 -12.32 12.67
CA GLY A 53 0.29 -11.56 11.42
C GLY A 53 1.68 -11.05 11.05
N GLY A 54 2.37 -10.43 12.02
CA GLY A 54 3.71 -9.89 11.81
C GLY A 54 4.76 -10.93 11.47
N GLN A 55 4.68 -12.11 12.08
CA GLN A 55 5.56 -13.22 11.75
C GLN A 55 5.29 -13.75 10.33
N LYS A 56 4.03 -13.89 9.92
CA LYS A 56 3.67 -14.30 8.55
C LYS A 56 4.14 -13.29 7.51
N ALA A 57 4.06 -11.99 7.80
CA ALA A 57 4.58 -10.94 6.93
C ALA A 57 6.11 -11.07 6.73
N ARG A 58 6.87 -11.32 7.82
CA ARG A 58 8.32 -11.59 7.75
C ARG A 58 8.63 -12.82 6.90
N VAL A 59 7.86 -13.90 7.04
CA VAL A 59 8.03 -15.12 6.23
C VAL A 59 7.76 -14.84 4.74
N CYS A 60 6.71 -14.09 4.43
CA CYS A 60 6.39 -13.70 3.05
C CYS A 60 7.51 -12.84 2.44
N PHE A 61 8.01 -11.86 3.17
CA PHE A 61 9.14 -11.05 2.70
C PHE A 61 10.41 -11.86 2.53
N ALA A 62 10.72 -12.74 3.48
CA ALA A 62 11.86 -13.65 3.39
C ALA A 62 11.76 -14.57 2.17
N SER A 63 10.56 -15.06 1.83
CA SER A 63 10.40 -15.93 0.66
C SER A 63 10.69 -15.20 -0.65
N ILE A 64 10.28 -13.94 -0.80
CA ILE A 64 10.54 -13.15 -2.02
C ILE A 64 12.03 -12.76 -2.09
N THR A 65 12.60 -12.33 -0.98
CA THR A 65 13.96 -11.77 -0.93
C THR A 65 15.06 -12.82 -0.81
N CYS A 66 14.77 -14.08 -0.46
CA CYS A 66 15.78 -15.13 -0.35
C CYS A 66 16.59 -15.33 -1.64
N ARG A 67 15.98 -15.07 -2.80
CA ARG A 67 16.67 -15.16 -4.10
C ARG A 67 17.43 -13.91 -4.49
N LYS A 68 17.44 -12.89 -3.62
CA LYS A 68 18.06 -11.58 -3.85
C LYS A 68 17.66 -10.99 -5.21
N PRO A 69 16.37 -10.71 -5.42
CA PRO A 69 15.94 -10.05 -6.64
C PRO A 69 16.69 -8.71 -6.81
N GLU A 70 16.93 -8.30 -8.05
CA GLU A 70 17.50 -6.98 -8.36
C GLU A 70 16.47 -5.88 -8.16
N ILE A 71 15.19 -6.18 -8.45
CA ILE A 71 14.06 -5.25 -8.35
C ILE A 71 12.92 -5.93 -7.59
N LEU A 72 12.39 -5.22 -6.58
CA LEU A 72 11.23 -5.59 -5.80
C LEU A 72 10.09 -4.62 -6.10
N ILE A 73 8.93 -5.15 -6.50
CA ILE A 73 7.72 -4.37 -6.77
C ILE A 73 6.67 -4.76 -5.73
N LEU A 74 6.15 -3.78 -4.99
CA LEU A 74 5.15 -3.98 -3.95
C LEU A 74 3.94 -3.08 -4.23
N ASP A 75 2.79 -3.70 -4.42
CA ASP A 75 1.51 -3.02 -4.57
C ASP A 75 0.67 -3.21 -3.32
N GLU A 76 0.43 -2.12 -2.61
CA GLU A 76 -0.31 -2.05 -1.34
C GLU A 76 0.10 -3.13 -0.31
N PRO A 77 1.40 -3.23 0.05
CA PRO A 77 1.90 -4.33 0.86
C PRO A 77 1.45 -4.28 2.32
N THR A 78 0.85 -3.16 2.78
CA THR A 78 0.30 -3.02 4.14
C THR A 78 -1.13 -3.52 4.24
N ASN A 79 -1.77 -3.89 3.13
CA ASN A 79 -3.15 -4.34 3.18
C ASN A 79 -3.24 -5.66 3.97
N HIS A 80 -4.20 -5.74 4.90
CA HIS A 80 -4.37 -6.86 5.83
C HIS A 80 -3.21 -7.10 6.81
N LEU A 81 -2.29 -6.14 6.97
CA LEU A 81 -1.21 -6.20 7.95
C LEU A 81 -1.60 -5.46 9.24
N ASP A 82 -1.28 -6.07 10.39
CA ASP A 82 -1.32 -5.39 11.68
C ASP A 82 -0.12 -4.44 11.86
N ILE A 83 -0.11 -3.64 12.92
CA ILE A 83 0.94 -2.65 13.16
C ILE A 83 2.33 -3.29 13.26
N GLU A 84 2.44 -4.43 13.96
CA GLU A 84 3.70 -5.16 14.11
C GLU A 84 4.22 -5.70 12.77
N SER A 85 3.30 -6.14 11.89
CA SER A 85 3.60 -6.58 10.53
C SER A 85 4.12 -5.44 9.67
N VAL A 86 3.53 -4.25 9.79
CA VAL A 86 3.99 -3.06 9.05
C VAL A 86 5.37 -2.61 9.51
N GLU A 87 5.65 -2.65 10.81
CA GLU A 87 6.99 -2.35 11.34
C GLU A 87 8.03 -3.36 10.85
N ALA A 88 7.68 -4.65 10.89
CA ALA A 88 8.52 -5.71 10.35
C ALA A 88 8.80 -5.52 8.85
N LEU A 89 7.80 -5.11 8.09
CA LEU A 89 7.93 -4.77 6.67
C LEU A 89 8.92 -3.62 6.47
N ILE A 90 8.74 -2.52 7.19
CA ILE A 90 9.63 -1.36 7.13
C ILE A 90 11.08 -1.77 7.41
N ASP A 91 11.30 -2.53 8.47
CA ASP A 91 12.64 -3.01 8.85
C ASP A 91 13.25 -3.92 7.78
N SER A 92 12.43 -4.75 7.14
CA SER A 92 12.83 -5.63 6.05
C SER A 92 13.26 -4.84 4.81
N LEU A 93 12.49 -3.81 4.45
CA LEU A 93 12.78 -2.93 3.30
C LEU A 93 14.06 -2.13 3.50
N LYS A 94 14.32 -1.63 4.73
CA LYS A 94 15.56 -0.91 5.05
C LYS A 94 16.83 -1.76 4.87
N ARG A 95 16.71 -3.09 4.95
CA ARG A 95 17.83 -4.03 4.78
C ARG A 95 17.96 -4.56 3.35
N TYR A 96 17.03 -4.21 2.46
CA TYR A 96 17.04 -4.67 1.09
C TYR A 96 17.93 -3.75 0.22
N GLU A 97 18.90 -4.35 -0.47
CA GLU A 97 19.91 -3.61 -1.24
C GLU A 97 19.57 -3.47 -2.73
N GLY A 98 18.45 -4.06 -3.18
CA GLY A 98 17.99 -3.95 -4.57
C GLY A 98 17.13 -2.70 -4.84
N GLY A 99 16.69 -2.54 -6.09
CA GLY A 99 15.73 -1.52 -6.47
C GLY A 99 14.34 -1.81 -5.90
N LEU A 100 13.66 -0.78 -5.40
CA LEU A 100 12.32 -0.90 -4.81
C LEU A 100 11.33 0.02 -5.54
N LEU A 101 10.26 -0.57 -6.06
CA LEU A 101 9.07 0.15 -6.52
C LEU A 101 7.93 -0.14 -5.54
N LEU A 102 7.49 0.89 -4.83
CA LEU A 102 6.46 0.78 -3.80
C LEU A 102 5.25 1.64 -4.17
N VAL A 103 4.08 1.00 -4.23
CA VAL A 103 2.77 1.66 -4.27
C VAL A 103 2.11 1.42 -2.92
N SER A 104 1.81 2.50 -2.20
CA SER A 104 1.11 2.40 -0.91
C SER A 104 0.37 3.69 -0.59
N HIS A 105 -0.67 3.58 0.24
CA HIS A 105 -1.31 4.70 0.91
C HIS A 105 -0.82 4.90 2.37
N ASP A 106 0.04 4.02 2.91
CA ASP A 106 0.57 4.16 4.28
C ASP A 106 1.72 5.17 4.33
N ALA A 107 1.44 6.33 4.94
CA ALA A 107 2.41 7.41 5.11
C ALA A 107 3.68 6.98 5.87
N ARG A 108 3.56 6.11 6.87
CA ARG A 108 4.72 5.64 7.67
C ARG A 108 5.62 4.75 6.83
N LEU A 109 5.04 3.86 6.04
CA LEU A 109 5.80 2.99 5.15
C LEU A 109 6.55 3.82 4.09
N ILE A 110 5.86 4.76 3.44
CA ILE A 110 6.46 5.62 2.41
C ILE A 110 7.62 6.44 2.99
N GLN A 111 7.42 7.05 4.16
CA GLN A 111 8.45 7.85 4.82
C GLN A 111 9.63 6.98 5.28
N ALA A 112 9.36 5.79 5.82
CA ALA A 112 10.39 4.92 6.36
C ALA A 112 11.19 4.16 5.29
N ALA A 113 10.60 3.92 4.11
CA ALA A 113 11.30 3.34 2.97
C ALA A 113 12.32 4.30 2.34
N GLY A 114 12.17 5.62 2.55
CA GLY A 114 13.10 6.63 2.04
C GLY A 114 13.11 6.76 0.51
N CYS A 115 12.08 6.26 -0.17
CA CYS A 115 11.99 6.27 -1.62
C CYS A 115 11.69 7.67 -2.18
N GLU A 116 12.07 7.88 -3.44
CA GLU A 116 11.61 9.03 -4.20
C GLU A 116 10.11 8.92 -4.47
N LEU A 117 9.37 10.01 -4.24
CA LEU A 117 7.92 10.03 -4.43
C LEU A 117 7.56 10.47 -5.85
N TRP A 118 6.91 9.58 -6.59
CA TRP A 118 6.40 9.83 -7.93
C TRP A 118 4.86 9.95 -7.90
N VAL A 119 4.33 10.97 -8.57
CA VAL A 119 2.88 11.24 -8.59
C VAL A 119 2.30 10.94 -9.97
N CYS A 120 1.31 10.04 -10.02
CA CYS A 120 0.54 9.74 -11.22
C CYS A 120 -0.82 10.46 -11.18
N LYS A 121 -1.24 11.04 -12.31
CA LYS A 121 -2.60 11.57 -12.51
C LYS A 121 -3.52 10.50 -13.09
N ALA A 122 -4.83 10.76 -13.02
CA ALA A 122 -5.82 9.99 -13.79
C ALA A 122 -5.43 10.02 -15.28
N ALA A 123 -5.49 8.86 -15.94
CA ALA A 123 -5.01 8.58 -17.30
C ALA A 123 -3.53 8.15 -17.45
N GLY A 124 -2.80 7.89 -16.35
CA GLY A 124 -1.47 7.27 -16.41
C GLY A 124 -0.32 8.24 -16.69
N GLU A 125 -0.58 9.55 -16.72
CA GLU A 125 0.45 10.57 -16.87
C GLU A 125 1.23 10.76 -15.56
N LEU A 126 2.55 10.62 -15.63
CA LEU A 126 3.47 10.97 -14.53
C LEU A 126 3.63 12.49 -14.47
N LEU A 127 3.22 13.10 -13.36
CA LEU A 127 3.40 14.55 -13.13
C LEU A 127 4.84 14.93 -12.81
N GLY A 128 5.63 13.94 -12.40
CA GLY A 128 7.01 14.11 -11.97
C GLY A 128 7.23 13.76 -10.50
N LYS A 129 8.44 14.06 -10.04
CA LYS A 129 8.95 13.76 -8.71
C LYS A 129 8.51 14.85 -7.73
N SER A 130 7.92 14.45 -6.60
CA SER A 130 7.71 15.35 -5.46
C SER A 130 8.99 15.46 -4.64
N ALA A 131 9.31 16.66 -4.14
CA ALA A 131 10.51 16.87 -3.32
C ALA A 131 10.41 16.21 -1.93
N SER A 132 9.20 16.06 -1.38
CA SER A 132 8.97 15.30 -0.14
C SER A 132 7.52 14.83 0.00
N PHE A 133 7.30 13.85 0.89
CA PHE A 133 5.97 13.41 1.27
C PHE A 133 5.14 14.55 1.89
N GLU A 134 5.74 15.37 2.76
CA GLU A 134 5.05 16.49 3.41
C GLU A 134 4.63 17.59 2.44
N GLN A 135 5.45 17.86 1.43
CA GLN A 135 5.07 18.79 0.36
C GLN A 135 3.91 18.23 -0.47
N TYR A 136 3.98 16.95 -0.84
CA TYR A 136 2.90 16.28 -1.57
C TYR A 136 1.60 16.32 -0.77
N ARG A 137 1.65 15.97 0.53
CA ARG A 137 0.51 16.04 1.46
C ARG A 137 -0.11 17.44 1.48
N ARG A 138 0.70 18.50 1.62
CA ARG A 138 0.21 19.89 1.59
C ARG A 138 -0.45 20.24 0.26
N GLN A 139 0.13 19.83 -0.86
CA GLN A 139 -0.42 20.08 -2.18
C GLN A 139 -1.77 19.38 -2.37
N VAL A 140 -1.88 18.11 -2.00
CA VAL A 140 -3.13 17.33 -2.09
C VAL A 140 -4.22 17.97 -1.23
N LEU A 141 -3.92 18.36 0.01
CA LEU A 141 -4.88 19.03 0.89
C LEU A 141 -5.36 20.38 0.32
N ALA A 142 -4.43 21.19 -0.22
CA ALA A 142 -4.79 22.46 -0.85
C ALA A 142 -5.68 22.27 -2.08
N ASP A 143 -5.39 21.26 -2.92
CA ASP A 143 -6.18 20.93 -4.09
C ASP A 143 -7.57 20.40 -3.71
N MET A 144 -7.68 19.62 -2.64
CA MET A 144 -8.98 19.17 -2.09
C MET A 144 -9.82 20.36 -1.62
N HIS A 145 -9.24 21.29 -0.86
CA HIS A 145 -9.94 22.49 -0.40
C HIS A 145 -10.41 23.37 -1.57
N LYS A 146 -9.57 23.56 -2.60
CA LYS A 146 -9.96 24.27 -3.82
C LYS A 146 -11.13 23.59 -4.54
N ARG A 147 -11.10 22.27 -4.69
CA ARG A 147 -12.18 21.50 -5.33
C ARG A 147 -13.49 21.60 -4.55
N GLN A 148 -13.43 21.52 -3.22
CA GLN A 148 -14.60 21.71 -2.36
C GLN A 148 -15.19 23.12 -2.50
N ALA A 149 -14.37 24.17 -2.46
CA ALA A 149 -14.84 25.54 -2.63
C ALA A 149 -15.52 25.77 -4.00
N VAL A 150 -14.93 25.22 -5.08
CA VAL A 150 -15.55 25.28 -6.42
C VAL A 150 -16.88 24.54 -6.45
N ALA A 151 -16.93 23.33 -5.88
CA ALA A 151 -18.16 22.53 -5.83
C ALA A 151 -19.28 23.22 -5.01
N GLU A 152 -18.94 23.88 -3.90
CA GLU A 152 -19.89 24.64 -3.09
C GLU A 152 -20.46 25.85 -3.84
N VAL A 153 -19.60 26.61 -4.53
CA VAL A 153 -20.04 27.75 -5.36
C VAL A 153 -20.95 27.28 -6.49
N GLU A 154 -20.60 26.17 -7.16
CA GLU A 154 -21.46 25.59 -8.20
C GLU A 154 -22.79 25.08 -7.66
N ALA A 155 -22.79 24.40 -6.51
CA ALA A 155 -24.00 23.91 -5.85
C ALA A 155 -24.92 25.08 -5.46
N ALA A 156 -24.36 26.16 -4.90
CA ALA A 156 -25.10 27.37 -4.54
C ALA A 156 -25.71 28.03 -5.79
N ARG A 157 -24.95 28.17 -6.88
CA ARG A 157 -25.46 28.69 -8.17
C ARG A 157 -26.60 27.84 -8.72
N ARG A 158 -26.47 26.50 -8.71
CA ARG A 158 -27.53 25.57 -9.15
C ARG A 158 -28.78 25.67 -8.28
N ALA A 159 -28.63 25.79 -6.96
CA ALA A 159 -29.75 25.97 -6.03
C ALA A 159 -30.50 27.29 -6.25
N ALA A 160 -29.77 28.40 -6.46
CA ALA A 160 -30.35 29.70 -6.77
C ALA A 160 -31.13 29.70 -8.10
N ALA A 161 -30.57 29.09 -9.15
CA ALA A 161 -31.23 28.94 -10.44
C ALA A 161 -32.53 28.12 -10.35
N ARG A 162 -32.55 27.04 -9.55
CA ARG A 162 -33.77 26.25 -9.28
C ARG A 162 -34.84 27.05 -8.56
N LYS A 163 -34.47 27.87 -7.57
CA LYS A 163 -35.42 28.76 -6.85
C LYS A 163 -36.01 29.82 -7.79
N LYS A 164 -35.18 30.45 -8.64
CA LYS A 164 -35.63 31.44 -9.63
C LYS A 164 -36.60 30.84 -10.63
N ARG A 165 -36.28 29.68 -11.22
CA ARG A 165 -37.20 28.92 -12.10
C ARG A 165 -38.52 28.58 -11.42
N ARG A 166 -38.51 28.16 -10.15
CA ARG A 166 -39.74 27.88 -9.39
C ARG A 166 -40.59 29.14 -9.19
N ALA A 167 -39.97 30.29 -8.91
CA ALA A 167 -40.67 31.56 -8.73
C ALA A 167 -41.29 32.06 -10.05
N ASP A 168 -40.57 31.96 -11.17
CA ASP A 168 -41.04 32.37 -12.49
C ASP A 168 -42.26 31.53 -12.94
N THR A 169 -42.25 30.22 -12.69
CA THR A 169 -43.38 29.32 -12.98
C THR A 169 -44.63 29.60 -12.12
N ILE A 170 -44.45 30.12 -10.90
CA ILE A 170 -45.56 30.49 -10.01
C ILE A 170 -46.14 31.85 -10.40
N SER A 171 -45.30 32.79 -10.84
CA SER A 171 -45.72 34.12 -11.32
C SER A 171 -46.49 34.06 -12.64
N SER A 172 -46.10 33.18 -13.57
CA SER A 172 -46.81 33.01 -14.85
C SER A 172 -48.21 32.40 -14.72
N ARG A 173 -48.50 31.69 -13.63
CA ARG A 173 -49.84 31.16 -13.30
C ARG A 173 -50.79 32.17 -12.64
N LYS A 174 -50.30 33.35 -12.23
CA LYS A 174 -51.05 34.34 -11.43
C LYS A 174 -51.47 35.61 -12.19
N ARG A 175 -51.40 35.62 -13.53
CA ARG A 175 -52.03 36.69 -14.35
C ARG A 175 -53.38 36.21 -14.88
N PRO A 176 -54.50 36.46 -14.17
CA PRO A 176 -55.82 36.38 -14.78
C PRO A 176 -56.11 37.67 -15.55
N SER A 177 -56.82 37.49 -16.67
CA SER A 177 -57.59 38.49 -17.43
C SER A 177 -58.63 39.19 -16.57
#